data_AF-X0YM03-F1
#
_entry.id   AF-X0YM03-F1
#
_cell.length_a   1.000
_cell.length_b   1.000
_cell.length_c   1.000
_cell.angle_alpha   90.00
_cell.angle_beta   90.00
_cell.angle_gamma   90.00
#
_symmetry.space_group_name_H-M   'P 1'
#
loop_
_entity.id
_entity.type
_entity.pdbx_description
1 polymer ?
#
loop_
_entity_poly.entity_id
_entity_poly.type
_entity_poly.pdbx_seq_one_letter_code
_entity_poly.pdbx_strand_id
1 'polypeptide(L)'
;ADTRRPAAIEQLKVLGEQHDIPVYSEDANAASTTICQHALKQAKERGSTWVIVDTQGRLHIDEAMMKELADIKSLVQPSEVLLTVDAMIGQDAVRVAQEFHSRIGLTGLILTKMDGDARGGAALSIRFVTGVPIKYLGTGEKMDALEVFYPDRLASRILGMGDMLTFIERAETTLDQQQAKNLERKMRTGDFDLEDLLSQMRQIHRMGSLGRLAEMIPGFSKFAPYLPDVEGEKQLKKIEAIILSMTYE
;
A
#
# COMPACT_ATOMS: atom_id res chain seq x y z
N ALA A 1 28.88 -1.19 -2.68
CA ALA A 1 29.42 -1.36 -4.03
C ALA A 1 28.85 -0.35 -5.04
N ASP A 2 28.15 0.71 -4.59
CA ASP A 2 27.85 1.89 -5.40
C ASP A 2 28.95 2.95 -5.22
N THR A 3 29.87 3.02 -6.18
CA THR A 3 31.01 3.97 -6.16
C THR A 3 30.77 5.23 -6.99
N ARG A 4 29.70 5.27 -7.78
CA ARG A 4 29.45 6.34 -8.76
C ARG A 4 28.41 7.35 -8.30
N ARG A 5 27.48 6.94 -7.43
CA ARG A 5 26.46 7.85 -6.89
C ARG A 5 27.09 8.76 -5.82
N PRO A 6 26.97 10.11 -5.96
CA PRO A 6 27.46 11.04 -4.96
C PRO A 6 26.87 10.76 -3.57
N ALA A 7 27.73 10.80 -2.56
CA ALA A 7 27.38 10.58 -1.15
C ALA A 7 26.72 9.22 -0.81
N ALA A 8 26.68 8.24 -1.71
CA ALA A 8 26.08 6.93 -1.44
C ALA A 8 26.76 6.20 -0.28
N ILE A 9 28.10 6.23 -0.25
CA ILE A 9 28.89 5.61 0.82
C ILE A 9 28.60 6.28 2.17
N GLU A 10 28.61 7.61 2.22
CA GLU A 10 28.38 8.36 3.46
C GLU A 10 26.93 8.20 3.96
N GLN A 11 25.96 8.20 3.05
CA GLN A 11 24.56 7.90 3.40
C GLN A 11 24.43 6.51 4.02
N LEU A 12 25.08 5.50 3.44
CA LEU A 12 25.03 4.14 3.96
C LEU A 12 25.75 4.01 5.32
N LYS A 13 26.89 4.70 5.51
CA LYS A 13 27.60 4.73 6.79
C LYS A 13 26.75 5.32 7.91
N VAL A 14 26.14 6.50 7.66
CA VAL A 14 25.26 7.14 8.65
C VAL A 14 24.10 6.22 9.02
N LEU A 15 23.51 5.53 8.04
CA LEU A 15 22.44 4.58 8.30
C LEU A 15 22.94 3.35 9.09
N GLY A 16 24.12 2.84 8.76
CA GLY A 16 24.75 1.75 9.49
C GLY A 16 25.02 2.11 10.96
N GLU A 17 25.59 3.29 11.22
CA GLU A 17 25.87 3.79 12.57
C GLU A 17 24.60 3.96 13.41
N GLN A 18 23.52 4.47 12.81
CA GLN A 18 22.22 4.63 13.49
C GLN A 18 21.61 3.31 13.96
N HIS A 19 21.96 2.19 13.31
CA HIS A 19 21.38 0.87 13.55
C HIS A 19 22.39 -0.17 14.06
N ASP A 20 23.61 0.24 14.41
CA ASP A 20 24.70 -0.65 14.83
C ASP A 20 25.00 -1.76 13.80
N ILE A 21 24.92 -1.41 12.51
CA ILE A 21 25.21 -2.30 11.38
C ILE A 21 26.57 -1.88 10.79
N PRO A 22 27.60 -2.74 10.85
CA PRO A 22 28.90 -2.41 10.30
C PRO A 22 28.85 -2.26 8.78
N VAL A 23 29.30 -1.11 8.27
CA VAL A 23 29.39 -0.83 6.83
C VAL A 23 30.86 -0.90 6.40
N TYR A 24 31.14 -1.68 5.37
CA TYR A 24 32.45 -1.70 4.72
C TYR A 24 32.46 -0.74 3.53
N SER A 25 33.50 0.09 3.44
CA SER A 25 33.69 1.02 2.34
C SER A 25 35.18 1.24 2.07
N GLU A 26 35.52 1.44 0.81
CA GLU A 26 36.85 1.88 0.36
C GLU A 26 36.70 3.19 -0.45
N ASP A 27 37.82 3.75 -0.90
CA ASP A 27 37.82 4.93 -1.77
C ASP A 27 37.01 4.70 -3.05
N ALA A 28 36.33 5.76 -3.52
CA ALA A 28 35.46 5.71 -4.70
C ALA A 28 36.17 5.31 -6.02
N ASN A 29 37.51 5.37 -6.04
CA ASN A 29 38.32 4.99 -7.19
C ASN A 29 38.59 3.48 -7.29
N ALA A 30 38.30 2.70 -6.23
CA ALA A 30 38.45 1.26 -6.27
C ALA A 30 37.36 0.61 -7.12
N ALA A 31 37.71 -0.46 -7.84
CA ALA A 31 36.75 -1.21 -8.62
C ALA A 31 35.72 -1.91 -7.72
N SER A 32 34.45 -1.90 -8.10
CA SER A 32 33.34 -2.49 -7.34
C SER A 32 33.58 -3.95 -6.95
N THR A 33 34.22 -4.73 -7.83
CA THR A 33 34.60 -6.13 -7.59
C THR A 33 35.67 -6.26 -6.50
N THR A 34 36.71 -5.43 -6.53
CA THR A 34 37.75 -5.40 -5.48
C THR A 34 37.16 -5.08 -4.12
N ILE A 35 36.27 -4.08 -4.05
CA ILE A 35 35.58 -3.71 -2.82
C ILE A 35 34.76 -4.88 -2.27
N CYS A 36 34.02 -5.58 -3.13
CA CYS A 36 33.25 -6.74 -2.71
C CYS A 36 34.16 -7.87 -2.19
N GLN A 37 35.30 -8.11 -2.82
CA GLN A 37 36.25 -9.14 -2.40
C GLN A 37 36.79 -8.86 -0.99
N HIS A 38 37.22 -7.63 -0.72
CA HIS A 38 37.73 -7.24 0.59
C HIS A 38 36.61 -7.20 1.64
N ALA A 39 35.41 -6.73 1.28
CA ALA A 39 34.25 -6.73 2.16
C ALA A 39 33.91 -8.15 2.65
N LEU A 40 33.91 -9.14 1.74
CA LEU A 40 33.66 -10.53 2.10
C LEU A 40 34.73 -11.11 3.00
N LYS A 41 36.00 -10.78 2.76
CA LYS A 41 37.11 -11.19 3.64
C LYS A 41 36.90 -10.62 5.05
N GLN A 42 36.61 -9.33 5.18
CA GLN A 42 36.38 -8.70 6.48
C GLN A 42 35.13 -9.24 7.17
N ALA A 43 34.04 -9.47 6.44
CA ALA A 43 32.82 -10.06 6.99
C ALA A 43 33.10 -11.46 7.56
N LYS A 44 33.93 -12.26 6.88
CA LYS A 44 34.35 -13.58 7.35
C LYS A 44 35.22 -13.49 8.61
N GLU A 45 36.16 -12.56 8.67
CA GLU A 45 37.00 -12.32 9.85
C GLU A 45 36.20 -11.86 11.07
N ARG A 46 35.11 -11.11 10.84
CA ARG A 46 34.17 -10.66 11.88
C ARG A 46 33.14 -11.73 12.30
N GLY A 47 33.04 -12.84 11.58
CA GLY A 47 32.01 -13.85 11.81
C GLY A 47 30.59 -13.37 11.46
N SER A 48 30.45 -12.42 10.53
CA SER A 48 29.15 -11.91 10.11
C SER A 48 28.28 -13.02 9.48
N THR A 49 27.04 -13.15 9.94
CA THR A 49 26.08 -14.12 9.39
C THR A 49 25.49 -13.67 8.05
N TRP A 50 25.28 -12.36 7.90
CA TRP A 50 24.67 -11.76 6.72
C TRP A 50 25.58 -10.69 6.13
N VAL A 51 25.64 -10.64 4.79
CA VAL A 51 26.32 -9.58 4.04
C VAL A 51 25.34 -9.07 3.00
N ILE A 52 25.06 -7.78 3.04
CA ILE A 52 24.22 -7.11 2.04
C ILE A 52 25.15 -6.27 1.17
N VAL A 53 25.12 -6.54 -0.14
CA VAL A 53 25.90 -5.79 -1.13
C VAL A 53 24.96 -4.83 -1.84
N ASP A 54 25.03 -3.55 -1.47
CA ASP A 54 24.33 -2.50 -2.19
C ASP A 54 25.08 -2.13 -3.47
N THR A 55 24.40 -2.25 -4.60
CA THR A 55 24.94 -1.97 -5.93
C THR A 55 24.23 -0.77 -6.53
N GLN A 56 24.92 -0.03 -7.39
CA GLN A 56 24.36 1.15 -8.05
C GLN A 56 23.03 0.84 -8.77
N GLY A 57 22.03 1.70 -8.56
CA GLY A 57 20.73 1.68 -9.25
C GLY A 57 20.83 2.03 -10.74
N ARG A 58 19.97 1.43 -11.57
CA ARG A 58 20.13 1.44 -13.04
C ARG A 58 18.78 1.58 -13.73
N LEU A 59 18.40 2.82 -14.06
CA LEU A 59 17.15 3.13 -14.76
C LEU A 59 17.17 2.69 -16.23
N HIS A 60 18.36 2.63 -16.82
CA HIS A 60 18.58 2.17 -18.19
C HIS A 60 19.60 1.04 -18.20
N ILE A 61 19.36 0.06 -19.07
CA ILE A 61 20.19 -1.13 -19.15
C ILE A 61 21.34 -0.83 -20.11
N ASP A 62 22.53 -0.65 -19.52
CA ASP A 62 23.80 -0.50 -20.22
C ASP A 62 24.56 -1.84 -20.14
N GLU A 63 25.13 -2.28 -21.25
CA GLU A 63 25.92 -3.52 -21.32
C GLU A 63 27.15 -3.51 -20.42
N ALA A 64 27.88 -2.40 -20.36
CA ALA A 64 29.07 -2.28 -19.51
C ALA A 64 28.68 -2.43 -18.04
N MET A 65 27.54 -1.87 -17.68
CA MET A 65 26.95 -2.00 -16.36
C MET A 65 26.53 -3.46 -16.11
N MET A 66 25.74 -4.09 -16.97
CA MET A 66 25.29 -5.47 -16.76
C MET A 66 26.47 -6.45 -16.62
N LYS A 67 27.55 -6.21 -17.36
CA LYS A 67 28.79 -6.97 -17.21
C LYS A 67 29.40 -6.82 -15.82
N GLU A 68 29.52 -5.59 -15.30
CA GLU A 68 30.01 -5.34 -13.94
C GLU A 68 29.18 -6.09 -12.88
N LEU A 69 27.85 -6.12 -13.02
CA LEU A 69 26.99 -6.88 -12.10
C LEU A 69 27.19 -8.39 -12.22
N ALA A 70 27.38 -8.90 -13.44
CA ALA A 70 27.68 -10.31 -13.65
C ALA A 70 29.04 -10.69 -13.02
N ASP A 71 30.04 -9.81 -13.13
CA ASP A 71 31.36 -9.99 -12.50
C ASP A 71 31.24 -10.00 -10.97
N ILE A 72 30.49 -9.05 -10.38
CA ILE A 72 30.21 -9.03 -8.93
C ILE A 72 29.47 -10.31 -8.50
N LYS A 73 28.42 -10.72 -9.22
CA LYS A 73 27.67 -11.93 -8.89
C LYS A 73 28.57 -13.18 -8.93
N SER A 74 29.41 -13.30 -9.95
CA SER A 74 30.31 -14.44 -10.12
C SER A 74 31.36 -14.52 -9.00
N LEU A 75 31.84 -13.36 -8.54
CA LEU A 75 32.78 -13.23 -7.43
C LEU A 75 32.13 -13.52 -6.07
N VAL A 76 30.97 -12.90 -5.81
CA VAL A 76 30.30 -12.93 -4.50
C VAL A 76 29.52 -14.23 -4.28
N GLN A 77 29.04 -14.86 -5.36
CA GLN A 77 28.18 -16.04 -5.33
C GLN A 77 27.01 -15.90 -4.34
N PRO A 78 26.19 -14.83 -4.47
CA PRO A 78 25.16 -14.53 -3.49
C PRO A 78 24.07 -15.60 -3.46
N SER A 79 23.58 -15.93 -2.27
CA SER A 79 22.42 -16.83 -2.09
C SER A 79 21.12 -16.18 -2.58
N GLU A 80 21.05 -14.85 -2.54
CA GLU A 80 19.88 -14.06 -2.91
C GLU A 80 20.29 -12.87 -3.78
N VAL A 81 19.59 -12.67 -4.89
CA VAL A 81 19.72 -11.51 -5.78
C VAL A 81 18.36 -10.83 -5.85
N LEU A 82 18.25 -9.69 -5.20
CA LEU A 82 17.00 -8.95 -5.07
C LEU A 82 17.03 -7.72 -5.99
N LEU A 83 15.98 -7.55 -6.80
CA LEU A 83 15.78 -6.32 -7.56
C LEU A 83 14.76 -5.44 -6.84
N THR A 84 15.19 -4.21 -6.53
CA THR A 84 14.32 -3.18 -5.97
C THR A 84 13.70 -2.36 -7.10
N VAL A 85 12.37 -2.34 -7.15
CA VAL A 85 11.60 -1.68 -8.21
C VAL A 85 10.58 -0.73 -7.59
N ASP A 86 10.47 0.46 -8.15
CA ASP A 86 9.47 1.44 -7.76
C ASP A 86 8.10 1.04 -8.35
N ALA A 87 7.10 0.92 -7.48
CA ALA A 87 5.74 0.53 -7.87
C ALA A 87 5.05 1.55 -8.79
N MET A 88 5.51 2.80 -8.83
CA MET A 88 4.96 3.86 -9.67
C MET A 88 5.44 3.79 -11.14
N ILE A 89 6.55 3.11 -11.43
CA ILE A 89 7.18 3.07 -12.77
C ILE A 89 6.32 2.30 -13.80
N GLY A 90 5.32 1.54 -13.37
CA GLY A 90 4.33 0.95 -14.27
C GLY A 90 4.91 -0.13 -15.19
N GLN A 91 4.70 -0.02 -16.50
CA GLN A 91 5.09 -1.05 -17.47
C GLN A 91 6.61 -1.10 -17.75
N ASP A 92 7.33 0.02 -17.60
CA ASP A 92 8.79 0.03 -17.82
C ASP A 92 9.54 -0.85 -16.80
N ALA A 93 9.00 -0.94 -15.58
CA ALA A 93 9.50 -1.83 -14.54
C ALA A 93 9.46 -3.31 -14.95
N VAL A 94 8.49 -3.72 -15.76
CA VAL A 94 8.38 -5.09 -16.29
C VAL A 94 9.55 -5.41 -17.19
N ARG A 95 9.86 -4.51 -18.15
CA ARG A 95 10.97 -4.68 -19.08
C ARG A 95 12.31 -4.77 -18.33
N VAL A 96 12.52 -3.86 -17.37
CA VAL A 96 13.74 -3.85 -16.57
C VAL A 96 13.90 -5.15 -15.78
N ALA A 97 12.86 -5.59 -15.07
CA ALA A 97 12.92 -6.81 -14.28
C ALA A 97 13.19 -8.05 -15.15
N GLN A 98 12.59 -8.12 -16.34
CA GLN A 98 12.76 -9.24 -17.27
C GLN A 98 14.19 -9.34 -17.81
N GLU A 99 14.79 -8.21 -18.17
CA GLU A 99 16.16 -8.19 -18.67
C GLU A 99 17.21 -8.39 -17.56
N PHE A 100 16.96 -7.87 -16.36
CA PHE A 100 17.79 -8.19 -15.19
C PHE A 100 17.71 -9.68 -14.84
N HIS A 101 16.52 -10.27 -14.88
CA HIS A 101 16.35 -11.70 -14.61
C HIS A 101 17.05 -12.55 -15.66
N SER A 102 16.96 -12.22 -16.94
CA SER A 102 17.60 -13.02 -18.00
C SER A 102 19.14 -12.98 -17.94
N ARG A 103 19.73 -11.84 -17.57
CA ARG A 103 21.19 -11.67 -17.53
C ARG A 103 21.82 -12.04 -16.18
N ILE A 104 21.20 -11.64 -15.09
CA ILE A 104 21.76 -11.78 -13.74
C ILE A 104 21.11 -12.93 -12.99
N GLY A 105 19.85 -13.29 -13.26
CA GLY A 105 19.12 -14.32 -12.53
C GLY A 105 18.72 -13.84 -11.13
N LEU A 106 17.57 -13.17 -11.07
CA LEU A 106 16.95 -12.67 -9.84
C LEU A 106 16.26 -13.78 -9.06
N THR A 107 16.37 -13.74 -7.73
CA THR A 107 15.70 -14.67 -6.80
C THR A 107 14.52 -14.03 -6.08
N GLY A 108 14.44 -12.71 -6.04
CA GLY A 108 13.34 -11.98 -5.41
C GLY A 108 13.21 -10.54 -5.89
N LEU A 109 12.05 -9.96 -5.61
CA LEU A 109 11.72 -8.57 -5.89
C LEU A 109 11.37 -7.84 -4.59
N ILE A 110 11.75 -6.57 -4.51
CA ILE A 110 11.30 -5.62 -3.50
C ILE A 110 10.57 -4.50 -4.22
N LEU A 111 9.33 -4.22 -3.83
CA LEU A 111 8.55 -3.13 -4.43
C LEU A 111 8.51 -1.95 -3.49
N THR A 112 9.01 -0.80 -3.91
CA THR A 112 9.04 0.42 -3.09
C THR A 112 7.91 1.38 -3.47
N LYS A 113 7.68 2.39 -2.60
CA LYS A 113 6.67 3.44 -2.77
C LYS A 113 5.23 2.90 -2.88
N MET A 114 4.94 1.84 -2.13
CA MET A 114 3.61 1.26 -2.06
C MET A 114 2.64 2.10 -1.22
N ASP A 115 3.10 3.14 -0.54
CA ASP A 115 2.30 4.16 0.15
C ASP A 115 1.67 5.19 -0.78
N GLY A 116 2.17 5.33 -2.02
CA GLY A 116 1.57 6.18 -3.04
C GLY A 116 0.29 5.62 -3.66
N ASP A 117 -0.25 6.33 -4.67
CA ASP A 117 -1.42 5.94 -5.48
C ASP A 117 -1.14 4.75 -6.43
N ALA A 118 -0.04 4.04 -6.21
CA ALA A 118 0.33 2.87 -6.99
C ALA A 118 -0.64 1.73 -6.66
N ARG A 119 -1.62 1.50 -7.54
CA ARG A 119 -2.60 0.38 -7.45
C ARG A 119 -1.98 -1.01 -7.67
N GLY A 120 -0.70 -1.20 -7.36
CA GLY A 120 -0.03 -2.50 -7.38
C GLY A 120 0.02 -3.25 -8.72
N GLY A 121 -0.51 -2.70 -9.83
CA GLY A 121 -0.59 -3.40 -11.11
C GLY A 121 0.77 -3.76 -11.72
N ALA A 122 1.79 -2.93 -11.48
CA ALA A 122 3.16 -3.22 -11.88
C ALA A 122 3.69 -4.49 -11.18
N ALA A 123 3.36 -4.69 -9.90
CA ALA A 123 3.75 -5.86 -9.11
C ALA A 123 3.29 -7.17 -9.77
N LEU A 124 2.01 -7.23 -10.13
CA LEU A 124 1.39 -8.38 -10.79
C LEU A 124 2.04 -8.63 -12.14
N SER A 125 2.27 -7.57 -12.91
CA SER A 125 2.84 -7.66 -14.26
C SER A 125 4.27 -8.19 -14.22
N ILE A 126 5.11 -7.69 -13.32
CA ILE A 126 6.49 -8.17 -13.15
C ILE A 126 6.48 -9.62 -12.70
N ARG A 127 5.69 -10.00 -11.70
CA ARG A 127 5.63 -11.39 -11.21
C ARG A 127 5.17 -12.34 -12.31
N PHE A 128 4.14 -11.97 -13.06
CA PHE A 128 3.58 -12.79 -14.13
C PHE A 128 4.59 -13.02 -15.25
N VAL A 129 5.32 -11.97 -15.65
CA VAL A 129 6.28 -12.03 -16.77
C VAL A 129 7.61 -12.68 -16.38
N THR A 130 8.14 -12.36 -15.20
CA THR A 130 9.47 -12.85 -14.77
C THR A 130 9.41 -14.15 -13.98
N GLY A 131 8.27 -14.49 -13.39
CA GLY A 131 8.12 -15.60 -12.45
C GLY A 131 8.75 -15.36 -11.07
N VAL A 132 9.54 -14.29 -10.90
CA VAL A 132 10.33 -14.00 -9.70
C VAL A 132 9.43 -13.57 -8.54
N PRO A 133 9.54 -14.17 -7.34
CA PRO A 133 8.67 -13.83 -6.23
C PRO A 133 8.95 -12.45 -5.66
N ILE A 134 7.87 -11.73 -5.30
CA ILE A 134 7.96 -10.52 -4.50
C ILE A 134 8.14 -10.93 -3.04
N LYS A 135 9.18 -10.41 -2.38
CA LYS A 135 9.54 -10.76 -0.99
C LYS A 135 9.15 -9.68 0.00
N TYR A 136 9.35 -8.41 -0.37
CA TYR A 136 9.09 -7.27 0.50
C TYR A 136 8.41 -6.11 -0.23
N LEU A 137 7.71 -5.29 0.54
CA LEU A 137 7.06 -4.04 0.13
C LEU A 137 7.62 -2.88 0.97
N GLY A 138 8.06 -1.81 0.33
CA GLY A 138 8.39 -0.53 0.97
C GLY A 138 7.16 0.36 0.99
N THR A 139 6.63 0.64 2.18
CA THR A 139 5.44 1.46 2.46
C THR A 139 5.79 2.84 3.01
N GLY A 140 7.03 3.29 2.81
CA GLY A 140 7.50 4.61 3.22
C GLY A 140 9.02 4.74 3.17
N GLU A 141 9.53 5.84 3.71
CA GLU A 141 10.97 6.17 3.68
C GLU A 141 11.71 5.75 4.96
N LYS A 142 10.99 5.43 6.03
CA LYS A 142 11.58 5.04 7.31
C LYS A 142 12.00 3.57 7.31
N MET A 143 12.91 3.21 8.21
CA MET A 143 13.47 1.85 8.31
C MET A 143 12.44 0.78 8.73
N ASP A 144 11.39 1.19 9.44
CA ASP A 144 10.26 0.34 9.81
C ASP A 144 9.21 0.21 8.70
N ALA A 145 9.36 0.94 7.59
CA ALA A 145 8.43 0.94 6.46
C ALA A 145 8.79 -0.12 5.40
N LEU A 146 9.47 -1.20 5.78
CA LEU A 146 9.73 -2.38 4.94
C LEU A 146 8.96 -3.58 5.48
N GLU A 147 7.93 -4.00 4.75
CA GLU A 147 7.01 -5.06 5.15
C GLU A 147 7.22 -6.34 4.33
N VAL A 148 6.93 -7.49 4.93
CA VAL A 148 6.88 -8.76 4.20
C VAL A 148 5.72 -8.75 3.21
N PHE A 149 5.95 -9.26 2.00
CA PHE A 149 4.91 -9.36 0.99
C PHE A 149 3.89 -10.45 1.32
N TYR A 150 2.61 -10.05 1.40
CA TYR A 150 1.48 -10.97 1.52
C TYR A 150 0.56 -10.82 0.29
N PRO A 151 0.43 -11.85 -0.57
CA PRO A 151 -0.38 -11.78 -1.80
C PRO A 151 -1.82 -11.34 -1.55
N ASP A 152 -2.47 -11.88 -0.51
CA ASP A 152 -3.88 -11.60 -0.21
C ASP A 152 -4.13 -10.14 0.14
N ARG A 153 -3.19 -9.50 0.84
CA ARG A 153 -3.26 -8.08 1.21
C ARG A 153 -3.16 -7.19 -0.03
N LEU A 154 -2.21 -7.51 -0.92
CA LEU A 154 -2.05 -6.76 -2.17
C LEU A 154 -3.29 -6.94 -3.05
N ALA A 155 -3.76 -8.18 -3.25
CA ALA A 155 -4.97 -8.46 -4.04
C ALA A 155 -6.18 -7.68 -3.50
N SER A 156 -6.38 -7.66 -2.19
CA SER A 156 -7.46 -6.92 -1.54
C SER A 156 -7.36 -5.41 -1.79
N ARG A 157 -6.14 -4.85 -1.77
CA ARG A 157 -5.90 -3.43 -2.04
C ARG A 157 -6.09 -3.07 -3.52
N ILE A 158 -5.69 -3.94 -4.44
CA ILE A 158 -5.87 -3.75 -5.89
C ILE A 158 -7.35 -3.84 -6.27
N LEU A 159 -8.05 -4.84 -5.72
CA LEU A 159 -9.47 -5.09 -6.01
C LEU A 159 -10.40 -4.17 -5.21
N GLY A 160 -9.87 -3.34 -4.30
CA GLY A 160 -10.70 -2.55 -3.38
C GLY A 160 -11.63 -3.43 -2.54
N MET A 161 -11.26 -4.68 -2.26
CA MET A 161 -12.14 -5.63 -1.56
C MET A 161 -12.36 -5.30 -0.08
N GLY A 162 -11.53 -4.43 0.50
CA GLY A 162 -11.86 -3.77 1.78
C GLY A 162 -13.15 -2.96 1.67
N ASP A 163 -13.39 -2.32 0.52
CA ASP A 163 -14.62 -1.59 0.25
C ASP A 163 -15.75 -2.51 -0.21
N MET A 164 -15.50 -3.56 -1.01
CA MET A 164 -16.57 -4.48 -1.46
C MET A 164 -17.16 -5.35 -0.34
N LEU A 165 -16.35 -5.89 0.58
CA LEU A 165 -16.90 -6.63 1.73
C LEU A 165 -17.72 -5.70 2.62
N THR A 166 -17.22 -4.49 2.88
CA THR A 166 -17.97 -3.44 3.57
C THR A 166 -19.25 -3.05 2.81
N PHE A 167 -19.22 -3.03 1.48
CA PHE A 167 -20.38 -2.75 0.62
C PHE A 167 -21.40 -3.88 0.63
N ILE A 168 -20.97 -5.15 0.64
CA ILE A 168 -21.85 -6.32 0.68
C ILE A 168 -22.46 -6.47 2.08
N GLU A 169 -21.66 -6.34 3.14
CA GLU A 169 -22.15 -6.31 4.52
C GLU A 169 -23.12 -5.14 4.74
N ARG A 170 -22.83 -3.96 4.17
CA ARG A 170 -23.75 -2.82 4.21
C ARG A 170 -25.00 -3.08 3.37
N ALA A 171 -24.89 -3.59 2.14
CA ALA A 171 -26.05 -3.89 1.31
C ALA A 171 -26.99 -4.94 1.92
N GLU A 172 -26.45 -5.91 2.65
CA GLU A 172 -27.23 -6.87 3.44
C GLU A 172 -27.85 -6.22 4.70
N THR A 173 -27.18 -5.24 5.32
CA THR A 173 -27.75 -4.52 6.48
C THR A 173 -28.72 -3.39 6.14
N THR A 174 -28.71 -2.81 4.94
CA THR A 174 -29.66 -1.74 4.54
C THR A 174 -30.98 -2.22 3.95
N LEU A 175 -31.20 -3.53 3.79
CA LEU A 175 -32.47 -4.07 3.30
C LEU A 175 -33.05 -5.10 4.27
N ASP A 176 -33.40 -4.63 5.46
CA ASP A 176 -34.31 -5.35 6.34
C ASP A 176 -35.71 -5.36 5.70
N GLN A 177 -35.96 -6.33 4.81
CA GLN A 177 -37.21 -6.49 4.06
C GLN A 177 -38.43 -6.55 4.99
N GLN A 178 -38.24 -6.93 6.25
CA GLN A 178 -39.29 -7.02 7.25
C GLN A 178 -39.71 -5.62 7.75
N GLN A 179 -38.75 -4.71 7.97
CA GLN A 179 -39.02 -3.33 8.36
C GLN A 179 -39.72 -2.55 7.25
N ALA A 180 -39.30 -2.73 6.00
CA ALA A 180 -39.92 -2.10 4.83
C ALA A 180 -41.40 -2.51 4.67
N LYS A 181 -41.72 -3.80 4.83
CA LYS A 181 -43.11 -4.31 4.76
C LYS A 181 -43.98 -3.81 5.91
N ASN A 182 -43.44 -3.71 7.12
CA ASN A 182 -44.18 -3.19 8.27
C ASN A 182 -44.47 -1.69 8.12
N LEU A 183 -43.50 -0.92 7.62
CA LEU A 183 -43.67 0.50 7.32
C LEU A 183 -44.69 0.74 6.21
N GLU A 184 -44.61 -0.02 5.11
CA GLU A 184 -45.58 0.02 4.02
C GLU A 184 -46.99 -0.28 4.52
N ARG A 185 -47.13 -1.30 5.37
CA ARG A 185 -48.41 -1.65 6.00
C ARG A 185 -48.95 -0.49 6.84
N LYS A 186 -48.15 0.08 7.74
CA LYS A 186 -48.56 1.20 8.62
C LYS A 186 -48.92 2.46 7.86
N MET A 187 -48.16 2.80 6.81
CA MET A 187 -48.49 3.93 5.92
C MET A 187 -49.80 3.70 5.16
N ARG A 188 -50.07 2.45 4.74
CA ARG A 188 -51.31 2.11 4.03
C ARG A 188 -52.53 2.02 4.94
N THR A 189 -52.36 1.61 6.20
CA THR A 189 -53.45 1.52 7.19
C THR A 189 -53.70 2.82 7.94
N GLY A 190 -52.78 3.79 7.84
CA GLY A 190 -52.88 5.07 8.55
C GLY A 190 -52.41 5.01 10.01
N ASP A 191 -51.83 3.88 10.44
CA ASP A 191 -51.32 3.65 11.80
C ASP A 191 -49.87 4.13 11.97
N PHE A 192 -49.47 5.17 11.23
CA PHE A 192 -48.12 5.73 11.33
C PHE A 192 -48.10 6.78 12.43
N ASP A 193 -47.32 6.53 13.48
CA ASP A 193 -47.27 7.38 14.67
C ASP A 193 -45.93 8.15 14.80
N LEU A 194 -45.83 8.98 15.84
CA LEU A 194 -44.64 9.79 16.10
C LEU A 194 -43.43 8.95 16.55
N GLU A 195 -43.64 7.74 17.06
CA GLU A 195 -42.54 6.83 17.39
C GLU A 195 -41.95 6.19 16.16
N ASP A 196 -42.80 5.82 15.19
CA ASP A 196 -42.38 5.36 13.88
C ASP A 196 -41.55 6.46 13.19
N LEU A 197 -42.00 7.71 13.23
CA LEU A 197 -41.24 8.86 12.71
C LEU A 197 -39.88 9.00 13.42
N LEU A 198 -39.85 8.89 14.75
CA LEU A 198 -38.62 8.98 15.53
C LEU A 198 -37.64 7.84 15.19
N SER A 199 -38.14 6.62 15.02
CA SER A 199 -37.33 5.45 14.65
C SER A 199 -36.63 5.65 13.31
N GLN A 200 -37.34 6.21 12.32
CA GLN A 200 -36.80 6.51 10.99
C GLN A 200 -35.73 7.60 11.04
N MET A 201 -35.97 8.67 11.80
CA MET A 201 -34.98 9.74 12.00
C MET A 201 -33.69 9.21 12.64
N ARG A 202 -33.81 8.32 13.63
CA ARG A 202 -32.65 7.67 14.27
C ARG A 202 -31.91 6.73 13.35
N GLN A 203 -32.61 6.01 12.47
CA GLN A 203 -31.99 5.13 11.47
C GLN A 203 -31.15 5.95 10.48
N ILE A 204 -31.67 7.08 10.01
CA ILE A 204 -30.94 8.03 9.16
C ILE A 204 -29.72 8.59 9.90
N HIS A 205 -29.83 8.89 11.20
CA HIS A 205 -28.68 9.36 12.00
C HIS A 205 -27.61 8.27 12.22
N ARG A 206 -28.02 7.01 12.44
CA ARG A 206 -27.12 5.85 12.64
C ARG A 206 -26.32 5.50 11.39
N MET A 207 -26.87 5.75 10.20
CA MET A 207 -26.15 5.59 8.93
C MET A 207 -25.02 6.64 8.75
N GLY A 208 -24.89 7.59 9.68
CA GLY A 208 -23.86 8.62 9.70
C GLY A 208 -24.22 9.81 8.82
N SER A 209 -23.51 10.92 9.03
CA SER A 209 -23.71 12.15 8.25
C SER A 209 -23.71 11.82 6.75
N LEU A 210 -24.84 12.02 6.08
CA LEU A 210 -24.99 11.79 4.64
C LEU A 210 -23.91 12.54 3.82
N GLY A 211 -23.27 13.56 4.42
CA GLY A 211 -22.08 14.23 3.89
C GLY A 211 -20.89 13.31 3.61
N ARG A 212 -20.59 12.31 4.46
CA ARG A 212 -19.44 11.40 4.22
C ARG A 212 -19.71 10.34 3.15
N LEU A 213 -20.97 9.95 2.96
CA LEU A 213 -21.34 9.04 1.86
C LEU A 213 -21.40 9.78 0.51
N ALA A 214 -21.71 11.07 0.50
CA ALA A 214 -21.74 11.89 -0.70
C ALA A 214 -20.35 12.17 -1.31
N GLU A 215 -19.30 12.21 -0.48
CA GLU A 215 -17.90 12.40 -0.92
C GLU A 215 -17.33 11.17 -1.67
N MET A 216 -17.93 9.99 -1.50
CA MET A 216 -17.43 8.73 -2.06
C MET A 216 -18.14 8.30 -3.37
N ILE A 217 -19.16 9.02 -3.84
CA ILE A 217 -19.95 8.65 -5.03
C ILE A 217 -19.63 9.63 -6.19
N PRO A 218 -18.98 9.15 -7.29
CA PRO A 218 -18.72 9.97 -8.46
C PRO A 218 -20.02 10.51 -9.08
N GLY A 219 -20.14 11.83 -9.25
CA GLY A 219 -21.30 12.48 -9.88
C GLY A 219 -22.40 12.96 -8.92
N PHE A 220 -22.27 12.69 -7.61
CA PHE A 220 -23.24 13.11 -6.58
C PHE A 220 -23.06 14.56 -6.09
N SER A 221 -22.00 15.24 -6.53
CA SER A 221 -21.70 16.65 -6.20
C SER A 221 -22.78 17.66 -6.64
N LYS A 222 -23.66 17.28 -7.57
CA LYS A 222 -24.84 18.08 -7.97
C LYS A 222 -25.97 18.07 -6.94
N PHE A 223 -25.99 17.08 -6.04
CA PHE A 223 -27.02 16.91 -5.02
C PHE A 223 -26.56 17.37 -3.62
N ALA A 224 -25.28 17.74 -3.48
CA ALA A 224 -24.71 18.33 -2.27
C ALA A 224 -25.52 19.51 -1.66
N PRO A 225 -26.16 20.40 -2.45
CA PRO A 225 -26.95 21.50 -1.89
C PRO A 225 -28.27 21.06 -1.23
N TYR A 226 -28.73 19.84 -1.47
CA TYR A 226 -29.99 19.30 -0.94
C TYR A 226 -29.78 18.37 0.26
N LEU A 227 -28.51 18.11 0.61
CA LEU A 227 -28.17 17.35 1.80
C LEU A 227 -28.25 18.24 3.04
N PRO A 228 -28.79 17.73 4.16
CA PRO A 228 -28.87 18.51 5.39
C PRO A 228 -27.45 18.81 5.88
N ASP A 229 -27.11 20.10 5.95
CA ASP A 229 -25.89 20.61 6.56
C ASP A 229 -25.90 20.38 8.09
N VAL A 230 -24.83 20.72 8.79
CA VAL A 230 -24.69 20.70 10.26
C VAL A 230 -25.89 21.40 10.95
N GLU A 231 -26.47 22.41 10.30
CA GLU A 231 -27.67 23.10 10.76
C GLU A 231 -28.95 22.25 10.67
N GLY A 232 -29.05 21.39 9.64
CA GLY A 232 -30.10 20.38 9.50
C GLY A 232 -30.02 19.32 10.60
N GLU A 233 -28.81 18.86 10.96
CA GLU A 233 -28.63 17.91 12.08
C GLU A 233 -29.10 18.49 13.43
N LYS A 234 -28.88 19.80 13.67
CA LYS A 234 -29.41 20.48 14.87
C LYS A 234 -30.93 20.54 14.86
N GLN A 235 -31.56 20.77 13.70
CA GLN A 235 -33.02 20.76 13.57
C GLN A 235 -33.61 19.38 13.80
N LEU A 236 -32.97 18.32 13.28
CA LEU A 236 -33.39 16.94 13.51
C LEU A 236 -33.34 16.58 15.01
N LYS A 237 -32.26 16.97 15.71
CA LYS A 237 -32.15 16.81 17.18
C LYS A 237 -33.24 17.56 17.95
N LYS A 238 -33.64 18.74 17.47
CA LYS A 238 -34.72 19.52 18.09
C LYS A 238 -36.07 18.83 17.93
N ILE A 239 -36.36 18.26 16.76
CA ILE A 239 -37.57 17.50 16.50
C ILE A 239 -37.59 16.22 17.35
N GLU A 240 -36.47 15.50 17.44
CA GLU A 240 -36.34 14.34 18.33
C GLU A 240 -36.60 14.71 19.79
N ALA A 241 -36.03 15.81 20.27
CA ALA A 241 -36.26 16.28 21.64
C ALA A 241 -37.73 16.63 21.91
N ILE A 242 -38.45 17.17 20.92
CA ILE A 242 -39.88 17.45 21.02
C ILE A 242 -40.66 16.14 21.15
N ILE A 243 -40.42 15.17 20.26
CA ILE A 243 -41.13 13.88 20.27
C ILE A 243 -40.88 13.13 21.59
N LEU A 244 -39.63 13.10 22.08
CA LEU A 244 -39.29 12.45 23.36
C LEU A 244 -39.86 13.14 24.60
N SER A 245 -40.28 14.41 24.46
CA SER A 245 -40.92 15.17 25.55
C SER A 245 -42.44 14.99 25.57
N MET A 246 -43.01 14.29 24.59
CA MET A 246 -44.43 13.96 24.54
C MET A 246 -44.69 12.67 25.33
N THR A 247 -45.86 12.60 25.99
CA THR A 247 -46.34 11.39 26.63
C THR A 247 -47.24 10.62 25.67
N TYR A 248 -47.24 9.28 25.78
CA TYR A 248 -48.17 8.43 25.04
C TYR A 248 -49.63 8.77 25.39
N GLU A 249 -50.47 8.97 24.37
CA GLU A 249 -51.93 8.92 24.47
C GLU A 249 -52.46 7.70 23.72
#